data_AF-A0A9D4N6C4-F1
#
_entry.id   AF-A0A9D4N6C4-F1
#
_cell.length_a   1.000
_cell.length_b   1.000
_cell.length_c   1.000
_cell.angle_alpha   90.00
_cell.angle_beta   90.00
_cell.angle_gamma   90.00
#
_symmetry.space_group_name_H-M   'P 1'
#
loop_
_entity.id
_entity.type
_entity.pdbx_description
1 polymer ?
#
loop_
_entity_poly.entity_id
_entity_poly.type
_entity_poly.pdbx_seq_one_letter_code
_entity_poly.pdbx_strand_id
1 'polypeptide(L)' 'MVRKSDNECFAITEPSESGYKGLGVCPRVVSLGSFGTTARVHVRIFNISAKTIKIAPKSVRSELQEAKVLRY' A
#
# COMPACT_ATOMS: atom_id res chain seq x y z
N MET A 1 -4.95 12.08 30.69
CA MET A 1 -5.32 10.69 30.35
C MET A 1 -5.38 10.59 28.83
N VAL A 2 -4.28 10.23 28.16
CA VAL A 2 -4.22 10.17 26.69
C VAL A 2 -4.96 8.91 26.26
N ARG A 3 -6.08 9.09 25.56
CA ARG A 3 -6.85 7.99 24.96
C ARG A 3 -5.91 7.25 24.01
N LYS A 4 -5.80 5.93 24.17
CA LYS A 4 -5.23 5.04 23.15
C LYS A 4 -5.93 5.40 21.84
N SER A 5 -5.25 6.09 20.93
CA SER A 5 -5.72 6.14 19.56
C SER A 5 -5.62 4.71 19.05
N ASP A 6 -6.74 4.12 18.69
CA ASP A 6 -6.74 2.96 17.83
C ASP A 6 -6.09 3.44 16.54
N ASN A 7 -4.78 3.23 16.43
CA ASN A 7 -4.03 3.56 15.24
C ASN A 7 -4.49 2.57 14.18
N GLU A 8 -5.48 2.97 13.38
CA GLU A 8 -5.89 2.22 12.20
C GLU A 8 -4.63 1.98 11.35
N CYS A 9 -4.32 0.70 11.19
CA CYS A 9 -3.19 0.23 10.43
C CYS A 9 -3.71 -0.28 9.10
N PHE A 10 -3.02 0.07 8.04
CA PHE A 10 -3.39 -0.32 6.69
C PHE A 10 -2.20 -1.01 6.05
N ALA A 11 -2.46 -2.09 5.32
CA ALA A 11 -1.49 -2.75 4.47
C ALA A 11 -1.64 -2.24 3.04
N ILE A 12 -0.52 -1.84 2.44
CA ILE A 12 -0.40 -1.61 1.00
C ILE A 12 -0.07 -2.96 0.37
N THR A 13 -0.91 -3.44 -0.54
CA THR A 13 -0.76 -4.74 -1.21
C THR A 13 -0.93 -4.63 -2.72
N GLU A 14 -0.65 -5.71 -3.42
CA GLU A 14 -1.04 -5.85 -4.84
C GLU A 14 -2.57 -5.94 -4.96
N PRO A 15 -3.16 -5.44 -6.07
CA PRO A 15 -4.56 -5.65 -6.36
C PRO A 15 -4.87 -7.11 -6.62
N SER A 16 -6.06 -7.57 -6.20
CA SER A 16 -6.51 -8.96 -6.40
C SER A 16 -6.62 -9.34 -7.88
N GLU A 17 -7.02 -8.38 -8.73
CA GLU A 17 -7.09 -8.51 -10.19
C GLU A 17 -5.97 -7.73 -10.89
N SER A 18 -4.73 -7.82 -10.41
CA SER A 18 -3.64 -7.10 -11.06
C SER A 18 -3.31 -7.71 -12.44
N GLY A 19 -3.72 -7.03 -13.51
CA GLY A 19 -3.38 -7.39 -14.89
C GLY A 19 -1.92 -7.16 -15.27
N TYR A 20 -1.05 -6.78 -14.31
CA TYR A 20 0.29 -6.27 -14.57
C TYR A 20 1.36 -7.33 -14.34
N LYS A 21 1.51 -8.19 -15.34
CA LYS A 21 2.58 -9.18 -15.39
C LYS A 21 3.95 -8.49 -15.34
N GLY A 22 4.82 -8.92 -14.43
CA GLY A 22 6.19 -8.44 -14.35
C GLY A 22 6.43 -7.27 -13.39
N LEU A 23 5.41 -6.81 -12.67
CA LEU A 23 5.51 -5.75 -11.66
C LEU A 23 5.07 -6.31 -10.30
N GLY A 24 5.88 -6.08 -9.27
CA GLY A 24 5.56 -6.46 -7.90
C GLY A 24 5.37 -5.24 -6.99
N VAL A 25 4.43 -5.29 -6.06
CA VAL A 25 4.29 -4.27 -4.98
C VAL A 25 4.88 -4.82 -3.70
N CYS A 26 5.75 -4.03 -3.06
CA CYS A 26 6.29 -4.38 -1.75
C CYS A 26 5.20 -4.23 -0.68
N PRO A 27 4.78 -5.32 -0.01
CA PRO A 27 3.79 -5.20 1.05
C PRO A 27 4.33 -4.36 2.20
N ARG A 28 3.54 -3.41 2.68
CA ARG A 28 3.95 -2.53 3.79
C ARG A 28 2.76 -2.14 4.64
N VAL A 29 2.92 -2.24 5.96
CA VAL A 29 1.98 -1.66 6.93
C VAL A 29 2.30 -0.19 7.15
N VAL A 30 1.29 0.65 7.06
CA VAL A 30 1.33 2.09 7.33
C VAL A 30 0.24 2.44 8.34
N SER A 31 0.54 3.36 9.25
CA SER A 31 -0.50 3.95 10.10
C SER A 31 -0.95 5.24 9.45
N LEU A 32 -2.21 5.28 9.05
CA LEU A 32 -2.86 6.49 8.58
C LEU A 32 -3.55 7.07 9.81
N GLY A 33 -2.79 7.80 10.64
CA GLY A 33 -3.35 8.49 11.80
C GLY A 33 -4.35 9.57 11.38
N SER A 34 -4.55 10.60 12.22
CA SER A 34 -5.43 11.75 11.93
C SER A 34 -4.91 12.71 10.84
N PHE A 35 -4.02 12.23 9.96
CA PHE A 35 -3.75 12.91 8.70
C PHE A 35 -5.04 12.82 7.88
N GLY A 36 -5.69 13.95 7.62
CA GLY A 36 -6.95 14.01 6.89
C GLY A 36 -6.87 13.39 5.49
N THR A 37 -7.89 13.61 4.67
CA THR A 37 -8.09 13.01 3.32
C THR A 37 -6.97 13.25 2.29
N THR A 38 -5.88 13.91 2.68
CA THR A 38 -4.74 14.32 1.83
C THR A 38 -3.43 13.61 2.15
N ALA A 39 -3.42 12.61 3.03
CA ALA A 39 -2.21 11.85 3.33
C ALA A 39 -1.62 11.19 2.07
N ARG A 40 -0.36 11.54 1.72
CA ARG A 40 0.37 10.94 0.60
C ARG A 40 1.13 9.70 1.08
N VAL A 41 0.72 8.54 0.60
CA VAL A 41 1.36 7.26 0.90
C VAL A 41 2.22 6.83 -0.28
N HIS A 42 3.52 6.65 -0.05
CA HIS A 42 4.44 6.18 -1.08
C HIS A 42 4.37 4.66 -1.22
N VAL A 43 4.15 4.19 -2.45
CA VAL A 43 4.13 2.76 -2.81
C VAL A 43 5.49 2.38 -3.38
N ARG A 44 6.07 1.27 -2.89
CA ARG A 44 7.31 0.71 -3.43
C ARG A 44 6.96 -0.35 -4.45
N ILE A 45 7.44 -0.16 -5.67
CA ILE A 45 7.17 -1.03 -6.81
C ILE A 45 8.50 -1.58 -7.32
N PHE A 46 8.51 -2.87 -7.66
CA PHE A 46 9.64 -3.54 -8.27
C PHE A 46 9.28 -4.03 -9.66
N ASN A 47 10.20 -3.85 -10.60
CA ASN A 47 10.13 -4.55 -11.87
C ASN A 47 10.75 -5.94 -11.68
N ILE A 48 9.91 -6.97 -11.69
CA ILE A 48 10.33 -8.38 -11.58
C ILE A 48 10.51 -9.02 -12.97
N SER A 49 10.36 -8.24 -14.04
CA SER A 49 10.63 -8.67 -15.41
C SER A 49 11.98 -8.18 -15.91
N ALA A 50 12.53 -8.86 -16.92
CA ALA A 50 13.70 -8.39 -17.68
C ALA A 50 13.36 -7.34 -18.75
N LYS A 51 12.14 -6.79 -18.75
CA LYS A 51 11.66 -5.82 -19.76
C LYS A 51 11.35 -4.47 -19.11
N THR A 52 11.43 -3.39 -19.90
CA THR A 52 11.01 -2.06 -19.44
C THR A 52 9.49 -2.02 -19.25
N ILE A 53 9.04 -1.58 -18.08
CA ILE A 53 7.62 -1.39 -17.77
C ILE A 53 7.29 0.10 -17.73
N LYS A 54 6.23 0.51 -18.44
CA LYS A 54 5.70 1.87 -18.39
C LYS A 54 4.52 1.93 -17.42
N ILE A 55 4.58 2.84 -16.46
CA ILE A 55 3.50 3.06 -15.48
C ILE A 55 2.75 4.33 -15.89
N ALA A 56 1.49 4.18 -16.26
CA ALA A 56 0.64 5.31 -16.62
C ALA A 56 0.25 6.11 -15.36
N PRO A 57 0.20 7.46 -15.42
CA PRO A 57 -0.33 8.27 -14.34
C PRO A 57 -1.74 7.83 -13.94
N LYS A 58 -2.07 7.90 -12.65
CA LYS A 58 -3.38 7.52 -12.06
C LYS A 58 -3.82 6.07 -12.29
N SER A 59 -2.94 5.20 -12.79
CA SER A 59 -3.27 3.78 -12.88
C SER A 59 -3.29 3.15 -11.48
N VAL A 60 -4.31 2.36 -11.19
CA VAL A 60 -4.43 1.63 -9.91
C VAL A 60 -3.47 0.43 -9.95
N ARG A 61 -2.47 0.43 -9.08
CA ARG A 61 -1.38 -0.58 -9.05
C ARG A 61 -1.16 -1.20 -7.68
N SER A 62 -1.86 -0.70 -6.67
CA SER A 62 -1.77 -1.15 -5.29
C SER A 62 -3.11 -0.90 -4.64
N GLU A 63 -3.44 -1.74 -3.68
CA GLU A 63 -4.59 -1.57 -2.82
C GLU A 63 -4.12 -1.19 -1.42
N LEU A 64 -5.00 -0.49 -0.71
CA LEU A 64 -4.84 -0.17 0.68
C LEU A 64 -5.95 -0.89 1.43
N GLN A 65 -5.59 -1.83 2.30
CA GLN A 65 -6.53 -2.66 3.04
C GLN A 65 -6.30 -2.47 4.55
N GLU A 66 -7.37 -2.42 5.33
CA GLU A 66 -7.24 -2.37 6.79
C GLU A 66 -6.55 -3.65 7.29
N ALA A 67 -5.58 -3.50 8.18
CA ALA A 67 -4.74 -4.59 8.65
C ALA A 67 -4.60 -4.57 10.18
N LYS A 68 -4.81 -5.72 10.81
CA LYS A 68 -4.56 -5.91 12.24
C LYS A 68 -3.19 -6.56 12.44
N VAL A 69 -2.26 -5.82 13.03
CA VAL A 69 -0.93 -6.37 13.39
C VAL A 69 -1.06 -7.18 14.68
N LEU A 70 -0.97 -8.50 14.57
CA LEU A 70 -0.89 -9.39 15.73
C LEU A 70 0.52 -9.32 16.33
N ARG A 71 0.62 -9.03 17.63
CA ARG A 71 1.87 -9.11 18.39
C ARG A 71 1.88 -10.45 19.13
N TYR A 72 2.96 -11.21 18.97
CA TYR A 72 3.24 -12.44 19.72
C TYR A 72 4.28 -12.14 20.80
#